data_AF-A0A1V5F4B9-F1
#
_entry.id   AF-A0A1V5F4B9-F1
#
_cell.length_a   1.000
_cell.length_b   1.000
_cell.length_c   1.000
_cell.angle_alpha   90.00
_cell.angle_beta   90.00
_cell.angle_gamma   90.00
#
_symmetry.space_group_name_H-M   'P 1'
#
loop_
_entity.id
_entity.type
_entity.pdbx_description
1 polymer ?
#
loop_
_entity_poly.entity_id
_entity_poly.type
_entity_poly.pdbx_seq_one_letter_code
_entity_poly.pdbx_strand_id
1 'polypeptide(L)'
;MNQKFSLKRIGLLLRRYFIENQNYELYLWSILTIVFMIFRNGNSASAILIVTGALYAVRFFKVFNFAPNGIQYLLIPATQLEKTISVFLLNTVYFILMFTVVFSVGNVIGNLLEQLIFSTSDTVALQFFQSSKGFEFNIQGLKNIWISFGVFAAIQAIFTLGSLYFKRNAILKTLLSLFVVALALGILEYFIFKITFGSVTETLKALNAGDFVWDENIFPKALTETWKIFWSISGYLFIPFCWIVSYFRLTEKEI
;
A
#
# COMPACT_ATOMS: atom_id res chain seq x y z
N MET A 1 24.75 25.33 -2.77
CA MET A 1 23.60 25.55 -1.85
C MET A 1 23.80 24.71 -0.60
N ASN A 2 23.69 25.28 0.60
CA ASN A 2 23.88 24.55 1.86
C ASN A 2 22.84 23.41 1.97
N GLN A 3 23.29 22.17 1.78
CA GLN A 3 22.51 20.93 1.93
C GLN A 3 22.24 20.59 3.41
N LYS A 4 21.95 21.59 4.24
CA LYS A 4 21.58 21.35 5.64
C LYS A 4 20.10 21.01 5.68
N PHE A 5 19.81 19.80 6.14
CA PHE A 5 18.47 19.31 6.42
C PHE A 5 17.76 20.25 7.41
N SER A 6 16.51 20.61 7.11
CA SER A 6 15.70 21.48 7.97
C SER A 6 14.25 21.00 8.05
N LEU A 7 13.81 20.65 9.26
CA LEU A 7 12.42 20.30 9.55
C LEU A 7 11.44 21.45 9.22
N LYS A 8 11.88 22.71 9.33
CA LYS A 8 11.05 23.89 9.00
C LYS A 8 10.65 23.89 7.52
N ARG A 9 11.53 23.43 6.62
CA ARG A 9 11.24 23.35 5.18
C ARG A 9 10.22 22.25 4.87
N ILE A 10 10.32 21.10 5.53
CA ILE A 10 9.33 20.02 5.41
C ILE A 10 7.94 20.54 5.80
N GLY A 11 7.82 21.24 6.93
CA GLY A 11 6.55 21.84 7.34
C GLY A 11 5.96 22.81 6.31
N LEU A 12 6.80 23.63 5.66
CA LEU A 12 6.37 24.53 4.58
C LEU A 12 5.91 23.77 3.33
N LEU A 13 6.59 22.68 2.96
CA LEU A 13 6.18 21.81 1.85
C LEU A 13 4.83 21.13 2.13
N LEU A 14 4.63 20.62 3.34
CA LEU A 14 3.35 20.04 3.75
C LEU A 14 2.23 21.08 3.70
N ARG A 15 2.46 22.29 4.24
CA ARG A 15 1.48 23.38 4.19
C ARG A 15 1.13 23.75 2.75
N ARG A 16 2.13 23.87 1.87
CA ARG A 16 1.92 24.14 0.45
C ARG A 16 1.03 23.07 -0.19
N TYR A 17 1.30 21.80 0.07
CA TYR A 17 0.52 20.69 -0.47
C TYR A 17 -0.98 20.83 -0.14
N PHE A 18 -1.30 21.12 1.12
CA PHE A 18 -2.69 21.30 1.55
C PHE A 18 -3.37 22.50 0.89
N ILE A 19 -2.65 23.61 0.70
CA ILE A 19 -3.21 24.80 0.05
C ILE A 19 -3.49 24.52 -1.44
N GLU A 20 -2.55 23.88 -2.14
CA GLU A 20 -2.69 23.59 -3.57
C GLU A 20 -3.75 22.51 -3.86
N ASN A 21 -3.93 21.55 -2.94
CA ASN A 21 -4.79 20.37 -3.16
C ASN A 21 -6.04 20.34 -2.26
N GLN A 22 -6.39 21.45 -1.59
CA GLN A 22 -7.49 21.48 -0.61
C GLN A 22 -8.80 20.93 -1.16
N ASN A 23 -9.21 21.38 -2.34
CA ASN A 23 -10.47 20.93 -2.96
C ASN A 23 -10.46 19.43 -3.23
N TYR A 24 -9.33 18.91 -3.73
CA TYR A 24 -9.20 17.49 -4.03
C TYR A 24 -9.28 16.62 -2.77
N GLU A 25 -8.56 17.00 -1.72
CA GLU A 25 -8.61 16.31 -0.43
C GLU A 25 -10.03 16.31 0.14
N LEU A 26 -10.71 17.46 0.14
CA LEU A 26 -12.09 17.58 0.60
C LEU A 26 -13.03 16.66 -0.19
N TYR A 27 -12.94 16.63 -1.52
CA TYR A 27 -13.78 15.76 -2.34
C TYR A 27 -13.49 14.28 -2.07
N LEU A 28 -12.22 13.88 -1.99
CA LEU A 28 -11.84 12.48 -1.76
C LEU A 28 -12.36 11.99 -0.41
N TRP A 29 -12.12 12.73 0.67
CA TRP A 29 -12.56 12.32 2.00
C TRP A 29 -14.08 12.35 2.13
N SER A 30 -14.76 13.33 1.53
CA SER A 30 -16.23 13.39 1.52
C SER A 30 -16.86 12.20 0.79
N ILE A 31 -16.35 11.85 -0.40
CA ILE A 31 -16.83 10.68 -1.15
C ILE A 31 -16.60 9.41 -0.33
N LEU A 32 -15.42 9.25 0.28
CA LEU A 32 -15.12 8.09 1.11
C LEU A 32 -16.03 8.01 2.35
N THR A 33 -16.36 9.14 3.00
CA THR A 33 -17.32 9.12 4.12
C THR A 33 -18.69 8.60 3.71
N ILE A 34 -19.19 9.02 2.54
CA ILE A 34 -20.48 8.57 2.00
C ILE A 34 -20.42 7.08 1.67
N VAL A 35 -19.31 6.61 1.07
CA VAL A 35 -19.12 5.19 0.76
C VAL A 35 -19.12 4.34 2.03
N PHE A 36 -18.41 4.76 3.09
CA PHE A 36 -18.40 4.02 4.36
C PHE A 36 -19.70 4.10 5.14
N MET A 37 -20.50 5.15 4.94
CA MET A 37 -21.84 5.22 5.48
C MET A 37 -22.72 4.06 4.98
N ILE A 38 -22.51 3.63 3.72
CA ILE A 38 -23.26 2.54 3.09
C ILE A 38 -22.55 1.19 3.32
N PHE A 39 -21.25 1.11 3.05
CA PHE A 39 -20.45 -0.12 3.11
C PHE A 39 -19.68 -0.20 4.43
N ARG A 40 -20.34 -0.75 5.46
CA ARG A 40 -19.85 -0.78 6.85
C ARG A 40 -19.01 -2.02 7.22
N ASN A 41 -18.72 -2.88 6.25
CA ASN A 41 -17.96 -4.12 6.47
C ASN A 41 -16.43 -3.87 6.45
N GLY A 42 -15.70 -4.45 7.41
CA GLY A 42 -14.23 -4.39 7.50
C GLY A 42 -13.50 -4.92 6.26
N ASN A 43 -14.02 -5.96 5.60
CA ASN A 43 -13.41 -6.49 4.37
C ASN A 43 -13.57 -5.54 3.17
N SER A 44 -14.70 -4.83 3.08
CA SER A 44 -14.88 -3.81 2.05
C SER A 44 -13.93 -2.62 2.29
N ALA A 45 -13.73 -2.25 3.56
CA ALA A 45 -12.82 -1.17 3.92
C ALA A 45 -11.35 -1.48 3.60
N SER A 46 -10.89 -2.71 3.81
CA SER A 46 -9.52 -3.11 3.46
C SER A 46 -9.29 -3.08 1.95
N ALA A 47 -10.27 -3.54 1.14
CA ALA A 47 -10.19 -3.44 -0.31
C ALA A 47 -10.18 -1.97 -0.80
N ILE A 48 -11.05 -1.13 -0.24
CA ILE A 48 -11.11 0.31 -0.56
C ILE A 48 -9.80 1.01 -0.18
N LEU A 49 -9.20 0.64 0.96
CA LEU A 49 -7.91 1.16 1.41
C LEU A 49 -6.81 0.85 0.39
N ILE A 50 -6.73 -0.39 -0.09
CA ILE A 50 -5.71 -0.81 -1.04
C ILE A 50 -5.86 -0.08 -2.37
N VAL A 51 -7.08 -0.04 -2.92
CA VAL A 51 -7.35 0.58 -4.23
C VAL A 51 -7.16 2.09 -4.15
N THR A 52 -7.80 2.75 -3.17
CA THR A 52 -7.71 4.20 -3.02
C THR A 52 -6.30 4.63 -2.64
N GLY A 53 -5.62 3.83 -1.81
CA GLY A 53 -4.22 4.05 -1.45
C GLY A 53 -3.30 4.04 -2.67
N ALA A 54 -3.41 3.02 -3.53
CA ALA A 54 -2.63 2.96 -4.77
C ALA A 54 -2.93 4.15 -5.71
N LEU A 55 -4.19 4.56 -5.83
CA LEU A 55 -4.59 5.74 -6.63
C LEU A 55 -4.06 7.05 -6.04
N TYR A 56 -3.96 7.14 -4.71
CA TYR A 56 -3.42 8.29 -4.01
C TYR A 56 -1.90 8.40 -4.22
N ALA A 57 -1.18 7.28 -4.08
CA ALA A 57 0.28 7.18 -4.26
C ALA A 57 0.75 7.76 -5.60
N VAL A 58 0.05 7.40 -6.69
CA VAL A 58 0.47 7.77 -8.05
C VAL A 58 0.38 9.27 -8.31
N ARG A 59 -0.39 10.02 -7.51
CA ARG A 59 -0.62 11.44 -7.74
C ARG A 59 0.57 12.30 -7.33
N PHE A 60 1.33 11.90 -6.33
CA PHE A 60 2.41 12.73 -5.77
C PHE A 60 3.45 13.14 -6.81
N PHE A 61 3.80 12.26 -7.74
CA PHE A 61 4.76 12.56 -8.80
C PHE A 61 4.13 12.79 -10.18
N LYS A 62 2.80 12.94 -10.25
CA LYS A 62 2.08 13.32 -11.47
C LYS A 62 2.54 14.67 -12.02
N VAL A 63 3.08 15.54 -11.16
CA VAL A 63 3.67 16.83 -11.53
C VAL A 63 4.78 16.67 -12.59
N PHE A 64 5.52 15.55 -12.59
CA PHE A 64 6.56 15.26 -13.58
C PHE A 64 6.05 14.77 -14.94
N ASN A 65 4.74 14.60 -15.10
CA ASN A 65 4.15 14.21 -16.38
C ASN A 65 4.22 15.37 -17.39
N PHE A 66 4.16 16.61 -16.90
CA PHE A 66 4.27 17.84 -17.70
C PHE A 66 5.58 18.54 -17.37
N ALA A 67 6.43 18.76 -18.38
CA ALA A 67 7.76 19.35 -18.20
C ALA A 67 7.74 20.72 -17.47
N PRO A 68 6.83 21.67 -17.77
CA PRO A 68 6.80 22.96 -17.08
C PRO A 68 6.54 22.83 -15.57
N ASN A 69 5.57 21.98 -15.20
CA ASN A 69 5.21 21.75 -13.79
C ASN A 69 6.32 20.99 -13.05
N GLY A 70 6.98 20.06 -13.74
CA GLY A 70 8.15 19.35 -13.21
C GLY A 70 9.30 20.30 -12.88
N ILE A 71 9.60 21.26 -13.76
CA ILE A 71 10.63 22.29 -13.52
C ILE A 71 10.25 23.15 -12.31
N GLN A 72 9.00 23.63 -12.24
CA GLN A 72 8.52 24.39 -11.08
C GLN A 72 8.65 23.63 -9.75
N TYR A 73 8.46 22.31 -9.77
CA TYR A 73 8.64 21.46 -8.59
C TYR A 73 10.11 21.24 -8.21
N LEU A 74 11.00 21.17 -9.19
CA LEU A 74 12.44 21.05 -8.95
C LEU A 74 13.01 22.34 -8.36
N LEU A 75 12.56 23.50 -8.85
CA LEU A 75 13.01 24.83 -8.39
C LEU A 75 12.59 25.19 -6.95
N ILE A 76 11.74 24.38 -6.31
CA ILE A 76 11.37 24.61 -4.92
C ILE A 76 12.63 24.50 -4.04
N PRO A 77 12.93 25.51 -3.21
CA PRO A 77 14.13 25.55 -2.38
C PRO A 77 14.03 24.56 -1.20
N ALA A 78 14.19 23.27 -1.50
CA ALA A 78 14.20 22.17 -0.56
C ALA A 78 15.15 21.08 -1.07
N THR A 79 15.79 20.35 -0.16
CA THR A 79 16.64 19.22 -0.54
C THR A 79 15.80 18.05 -1.07
N GLN A 80 16.39 17.17 -1.88
CA GLN A 80 15.68 16.00 -2.41
C GLN A 80 15.25 15.02 -1.31
N LEU A 81 16.02 14.93 -0.23
CA LEU A 81 15.62 14.19 0.97
C LEU A 81 14.37 14.79 1.61
N GLU A 82 14.32 16.12 1.80
CA GLU A 82 13.13 16.80 2.34
C GLU A 82 11.90 16.59 1.47
N LYS A 83 12.04 16.65 0.13
CA LYS A 83 10.94 16.37 -0.81
C LYS A 83 10.45 14.92 -0.69
N THR A 84 11.36 13.96 -0.61
CA THR A 84 11.03 12.53 -0.48
C THR A 84 10.34 12.23 0.85
N ILE A 85 10.85 12.78 1.97
CA ILE A 85 10.27 12.62 3.30
C ILE A 85 8.88 13.28 3.38
N SER A 86 8.70 14.44 2.75
CA SER A 86 7.39 15.11 2.70
C SER A 86 6.36 14.25 1.97
N VAL A 87 6.73 13.65 0.83
CA VAL A 87 5.88 12.72 0.09
C VAL A 87 5.60 11.46 0.91
N PHE A 88 6.61 10.91 1.60
CA PHE A 88 6.42 9.77 2.50
C PHE A 88 5.39 10.06 3.58
N LEU A 89 5.52 11.18 4.30
CA LEU A 89 4.61 11.59 5.36
C LEU A 89 3.18 11.80 4.85
N LEU A 90 3.00 12.46 3.71
CA LEU A 90 1.68 12.68 3.12
C LEU A 90 1.06 11.37 2.62
N ASN A 91 1.84 10.54 1.94
CA ASN A 91 1.33 9.36 1.27
C ASN A 91 1.05 8.20 2.24
N THR A 92 1.87 8.03 3.26
CA THR A 92 1.74 6.89 4.19
C THR A 92 1.05 7.30 5.49
N VAL A 93 1.59 8.28 6.21
CA VAL A 93 1.13 8.65 7.57
C VAL A 93 -0.17 9.44 7.53
N TYR A 94 -0.23 10.49 6.72
CA TYR A 94 -1.45 11.31 6.62
C TYR A 94 -2.61 10.52 6.02
N PHE A 95 -2.37 9.76 4.93
CA PHE A 95 -3.42 8.96 4.31
C PHE A 95 -4.03 7.95 5.29
N ILE A 96 -3.22 7.18 6.02
CA ILE A 96 -3.75 6.16 6.92
C ILE A 96 -4.56 6.80 8.06
N LEU A 97 -4.07 7.92 8.62
CA LEU A 97 -4.78 8.64 9.69
C LEU A 97 -6.14 9.17 9.21
N MET A 98 -6.17 9.86 8.06
CA MET A 98 -7.41 10.39 7.52
C MET A 98 -8.37 9.28 7.11
N PHE A 99 -7.86 8.19 6.55
CA PHE A 99 -8.68 7.04 6.20
C PHE A 99 -9.33 6.41 7.43
N THR A 100 -8.59 6.25 8.54
CA THR A 100 -9.16 5.76 9.80
C THR A 100 -10.23 6.71 10.33
N VAL A 101 -9.98 8.02 10.31
CA VAL A 101 -10.97 9.02 10.74
C VAL A 101 -12.24 8.92 9.90
N VAL A 102 -12.11 8.89 8.58
CA VAL A 102 -13.24 8.83 7.63
C VAL A 102 -14.02 7.53 7.75
N PHE A 103 -13.34 6.40 7.96
CA PHE A 103 -13.99 5.12 8.25
C PHE A 103 -14.78 5.17 9.56
N SER A 104 -14.19 5.69 10.64
CA SER A 104 -14.88 5.81 11.93
C SER A 104 -16.09 6.74 11.84
N VAL A 105 -15.95 7.91 11.23
CA VAL A 105 -17.05 8.87 11.05
C VAL A 105 -18.15 8.28 10.16
N GLY A 106 -17.79 7.64 9.05
CA GLY A 106 -18.75 7.01 8.15
C GLY A 106 -19.59 5.93 8.83
N ASN A 107 -18.97 5.07 9.65
CA ASN A 107 -19.70 4.05 10.42
C ASN A 107 -20.62 4.65 11.48
N VAL A 108 -20.17 5.69 12.20
CA VAL A 108 -21.00 6.36 13.20
C VAL A 108 -22.23 6.97 12.54
N ILE A 109 -22.07 7.70 11.44
CA ILE A 109 -23.18 8.31 10.70
C ILE A 109 -24.10 7.23 10.12
N GLY A 110 -23.54 6.18 9.54
CA GLY A 110 -24.29 5.07 8.95
C GLY A 110 -25.16 4.36 9.98
N ASN A 111 -24.62 4.08 11.17
CA ASN A 111 -25.39 3.44 12.25
C ASN A 111 -26.47 4.37 12.82
N LEU A 112 -26.20 5.67 12.96
CA LEU A 112 -27.23 6.64 13.37
C LEU A 112 -28.39 6.69 12.37
N LEU A 113 -28.09 6.67 11.07
CA LEU A 113 -29.12 6.68 10.04
C LEU A 113 -29.90 5.37 9.98
N GLU A 114 -29.24 4.23 10.14
CA GLU A 114 -29.92 2.94 10.22
C GLU A 114 -30.85 2.86 11.44
N GLN A 115 -30.40 3.35 12.60
CA GLN A 115 -31.24 3.43 13.79
C GLN A 115 -32.48 4.32 13.55
N LEU A 116 -32.31 5.45 12.88
CA LEU A 116 -33.42 6.38 12.58
C LEU A 116 -34.43 5.81 11.55
N ILE A 117 -33.95 5.06 10.56
CA ILE A 117 -34.80 4.56 9.45
C ILE A 117 -35.42 3.20 9.78
N PHE A 118 -34.64 2.29 10.34
CA PHE A 118 -35.03 0.88 10.51
C PHE A 118 -35.28 0.48 11.96
N SER A 119 -35.03 1.36 12.94
CA SER A 119 -35.19 1.09 14.38
C SER A 119 -34.39 -0.11 14.89
N THR A 120 -33.42 -0.60 14.11
CA THR A 120 -32.54 -1.70 14.46
C THR A 120 -31.30 -1.12 15.14
N SER A 121 -31.00 -1.55 16.36
CA SER A 121 -29.82 -1.10 17.11
C SER A 121 -28.65 -2.04 16.87
N ASP A 122 -28.02 -1.94 15.70
CA ASP A 122 -26.72 -2.59 15.52
C ASP A 122 -25.63 -1.80 16.25
N THR A 123 -24.86 -2.52 17.08
CA THR A 123 -23.76 -1.93 17.84
C THR A 123 -22.73 -1.30 16.91
N VAL A 124 -22.28 -0.07 17.23
CA VAL A 124 -21.19 0.61 16.51
C VAL A 124 -19.88 -0.13 16.78
N ALA A 125 -19.60 -1.16 16.00
CA ALA A 125 -18.35 -1.90 16.08
C ALA A 125 -17.32 -1.22 15.17
N LEU A 126 -16.27 -0.65 15.76
CA LEU A 126 -15.07 -0.18 15.06
C LEU A 126 -14.26 -1.40 14.58
N GLN A 127 -14.79 -2.17 13.63
CA GLN A 127 -14.20 -3.43 13.16
C GLN A 127 -13.00 -3.21 12.21
N PHE A 128 -12.45 -2.00 12.11
CA PHE A 128 -11.35 -1.71 11.20
C PHE A 128 -10.15 -2.65 11.38
N PHE A 129 -9.93 -3.09 12.62
CA PHE A 129 -8.87 -4.03 12.98
C PHE A 129 -9.38 -5.42 13.38
N GLN A 130 -10.70 -5.65 13.37
CA GLN A 130 -11.26 -6.97 13.63
C GLN A 130 -11.46 -7.69 12.30
N SER A 131 -10.53 -8.60 12.01
CA SER A 131 -10.54 -9.50 10.87
C SER A 131 -11.87 -10.25 10.77
N SER A 132 -12.81 -9.78 9.95
CA SER A 132 -13.96 -10.60 9.55
C SER A 132 -13.45 -11.72 8.63
N LYS A 133 -13.76 -12.96 9.01
CA LYS A 133 -13.39 -14.31 8.51
C LYS A 133 -13.39 -14.57 6.97
N GLY A 134 -13.15 -13.60 6.11
CA GLY A 134 -13.24 -13.71 4.65
C GLY A 134 -11.92 -13.62 3.88
N PHE A 135 -10.79 -13.41 4.56
CA PHE A 135 -9.46 -13.59 3.97
C PHE A 135 -8.52 -14.17 5.02
N GLU A 136 -8.59 -15.49 5.20
CA GLU A 136 -7.77 -16.20 6.18
C GLU A 136 -6.32 -16.29 5.70
N PHE A 137 -5.48 -15.36 6.17
CA PHE A 137 -4.17 -15.74 6.67
C PHE A 137 -4.23 -15.68 8.20
N ASN A 138 -4.39 -16.85 8.80
CA ASN A 138 -4.55 -17.06 10.23
C ASN A 138 -3.23 -16.77 10.98
N ILE A 139 -3.14 -15.64 11.71
CA ILE A 139 -2.53 -15.57 13.06
C ILE A 139 -3.25 -14.46 13.88
N GLN A 140 -4.28 -14.86 14.64
CA GLN A 140 -4.81 -14.24 15.87
C GLN A 140 -4.60 -12.71 16.11
N GLY A 141 -5.62 -11.95 15.75
CA GLY A 141 -6.24 -10.89 16.58
C GLY A 141 -5.53 -9.54 16.75
N LEU A 142 -4.27 -9.52 17.19
CA LEU A 142 -3.46 -8.30 17.36
C LEU A 142 -2.22 -8.28 16.46
N LYS A 143 -1.89 -9.43 15.85
CA LYS A 143 -0.77 -9.59 14.91
C LYS A 143 -1.07 -9.08 13.49
N ASN A 144 -2.34 -8.88 13.15
CA ASN A 144 -2.77 -8.57 11.77
C ASN A 144 -2.65 -7.09 11.38
N ILE A 145 -2.67 -6.15 12.33
CA ILE A 145 -2.62 -4.71 12.01
C ILE A 145 -1.29 -4.34 11.33
N TRP A 146 -0.17 -4.82 11.86
CA TRP A 146 1.16 -4.54 11.33
C TRP A 146 1.39 -5.17 9.97
N ILE A 147 0.82 -6.37 9.74
CA ILE A 147 0.87 -7.04 8.44
C ILE A 147 0.03 -6.27 7.42
N SER A 148 -1.21 -5.89 7.76
CA SER A 148 -2.07 -5.08 6.90
C SER A 148 -1.44 -3.71 6.59
N PHE A 149 -0.82 -3.08 7.59
CA PHE A 149 -0.08 -1.83 7.40
C PHE A 149 1.16 -2.04 6.52
N GLY A 150 1.91 -3.13 6.70
CA GLY A 150 3.06 -3.49 5.88
C GLY A 150 2.69 -3.68 4.41
N VAL A 151 1.61 -4.42 4.13
CA VAL A 151 1.06 -4.59 2.77
C VAL A 151 0.64 -3.25 2.18
N PHE A 152 -0.09 -2.44 2.94
CA PHE A 152 -0.46 -1.09 2.52
C PHE A 152 0.76 -0.22 2.20
N ALA A 153 1.74 -0.17 3.10
CA ALA A 153 2.95 0.63 2.94
C ALA A 153 3.80 0.15 1.75
N ALA A 154 3.86 -1.15 1.49
CA ALA A 154 4.52 -1.71 0.31
C ALA A 154 3.83 -1.28 -0.97
N ILE A 155 2.50 -1.38 -1.04
CA ILE A 155 1.72 -0.89 -2.18
C ILE A 155 1.96 0.60 -2.39
N GLN A 156 1.88 1.39 -1.32
CA GLN A 156 2.15 2.83 -1.37
C GLN A 156 3.54 3.13 -1.93
N ALA A 157 4.57 2.44 -1.46
CA ALA A 157 5.94 2.63 -1.91
C ALA A 157 6.12 2.28 -3.40
N ILE A 158 5.57 1.14 -3.85
CA ILE A 158 5.66 0.67 -5.23
C ILE A 158 4.98 1.64 -6.19
N PHE A 159 3.75 2.05 -5.89
CA PHE A 159 3.00 2.95 -6.77
C PHE A 159 3.57 4.37 -6.77
N THR A 160 4.13 4.82 -5.65
CA THR A 160 4.88 6.08 -5.57
C THR A 160 6.12 6.03 -6.48
N LEU A 161 6.94 4.99 -6.36
CA LEU A 161 8.10 4.78 -7.23
C LEU A 161 7.68 4.70 -8.69
N GLY A 162 6.63 3.95 -8.98
CA GLY A 162 6.06 3.83 -10.32
C GLY A 162 5.67 5.15 -10.96
N SER A 163 5.11 6.07 -10.17
CA SER A 163 4.76 7.41 -10.64
C SER A 163 5.97 8.30 -10.97
N LEU A 164 7.16 7.99 -10.43
CA LEU A 164 8.42 8.64 -10.85
C LEU A 164 8.93 8.12 -12.20
N TYR A 165 8.78 6.83 -12.47
CA TYR A 165 9.28 6.21 -13.70
C TYR A 165 8.36 6.45 -14.90
N PHE A 166 7.04 6.39 -14.71
CA PHE A 166 6.07 6.41 -15.80
C PHE A 166 5.37 7.76 -15.94
N LYS A 167 5.67 8.54 -17.00
CA LYS A 167 5.06 9.86 -17.28
C LYS A 167 3.57 9.83 -17.65
N ARG A 168 3.06 8.72 -18.20
CA ARG A 168 1.64 8.61 -18.62
C ARG A 168 1.12 7.23 -18.29
N ASN A 169 -0.10 7.18 -17.76
CA ASN A 169 -0.79 5.97 -17.30
C ASN A 169 0.06 5.17 -16.30
N ALA A 170 0.60 5.87 -15.30
CA ALA A 170 1.50 5.27 -14.31
C ALA A 170 0.89 4.06 -13.61
N ILE A 171 -0.40 4.09 -13.24
CA ILE A 171 -1.11 2.96 -12.60
C ILE A 171 -1.07 1.70 -13.47
N LEU A 172 -1.42 1.82 -14.75
CA LEU A 172 -1.48 0.65 -15.63
C LEU A 172 -0.08 0.11 -15.90
N LYS A 173 0.91 0.99 -16.05
CA LYS A 173 2.30 0.60 -16.31
C LYS A 173 2.97 -0.01 -15.07
N THR A 174 2.63 0.44 -13.86
CA THR A 174 3.10 -0.20 -12.64
C THR A 174 2.53 -1.58 -12.48
N LEU A 175 1.22 -1.74 -12.70
CA LEU A 175 0.57 -3.06 -12.67
C LEU A 175 1.17 -4.01 -13.73
N LEU A 176 1.38 -3.53 -14.96
CA LEU A 176 2.01 -4.32 -16.01
C LEU A 176 3.46 -4.69 -15.66
N SER A 177 4.23 -3.75 -15.11
CA SER A 177 5.60 -4.01 -14.66
C SER A 177 5.64 -5.04 -13.54
N LEU A 178 4.75 -4.94 -12.56
CA LEU A 178 4.62 -5.92 -11.49
C LEU A 178 4.24 -7.29 -12.04
N PHE A 179 3.32 -7.34 -12.99
CA PHE A 179 2.89 -8.58 -13.64
C PHE A 179 4.06 -9.26 -14.39
N VAL A 180 4.82 -8.49 -15.18
CA VAL A 180 5.99 -9.02 -15.90
C VAL A 180 7.07 -9.53 -14.93
N VAL A 181 7.36 -8.79 -13.85
CA VAL A 181 8.31 -9.23 -12.82
C VAL A 181 7.81 -10.48 -12.11
N ALA A 182 6.53 -10.53 -11.74
CA ALA A 182 5.93 -11.69 -11.10
C ALA A 182 5.96 -12.94 -12.02
N LEU A 183 5.69 -12.78 -13.32
CA LEU A 183 5.82 -13.86 -14.28
C LEU A 183 7.27 -14.34 -14.41
N ALA A 184 8.23 -13.42 -14.50
CA ALA A 184 9.64 -13.78 -14.60
C ALA A 184 10.12 -14.54 -13.35
N LEU A 185 9.72 -14.09 -12.16
CA LEU A 185 10.01 -14.76 -10.89
C LEU A 185 9.31 -16.12 -10.80
N GLY A 186 8.05 -16.22 -11.22
CA GLY A 186 7.31 -17.49 -11.22
C GLY A 186 7.88 -18.52 -12.19
N ILE A 187 8.37 -18.08 -13.36
CA ILE A 187 9.10 -18.95 -14.30
C ILE A 187 10.41 -19.42 -13.66
N LEU A 188 11.17 -18.53 -13.04
CA LEU A 188 12.42 -18.87 -12.36
C LEU A 188 12.17 -19.87 -11.22
N GLU A 189 11.16 -19.62 -10.38
CA GLU A 189 10.73 -20.51 -9.30
C GLU A 189 10.36 -21.90 -9.85
N TYR A 190 9.59 -21.95 -10.93
CA TYR A 190 9.27 -23.22 -11.61
C TYR A 190 10.53 -23.97 -12.07
N PHE A 191 11.51 -23.28 -12.65
CA PHE A 191 12.78 -23.91 -13.05
C PHE A 191 13.57 -24.44 -11.86
N ILE A 192 13.70 -23.65 -10.79
CA ILE A 192 14.37 -24.10 -9.55
C ILE A 192 13.67 -25.34 -9.02
N PHE A 193 12.34 -25.28 -8.88
CA PHE A 193 11.56 -26.38 -8.35
C PHE A 193 11.69 -27.66 -9.20
N LYS A 194 11.66 -27.51 -10.53
CA LYS A 194 11.88 -28.63 -11.46
C LYS A 194 13.28 -29.24 -11.32
N ILE A 195 14.32 -28.44 -11.11
CA ILE A 195 15.69 -28.94 -10.90
C ILE A 195 15.80 -29.65 -9.56
N THR A 196 15.20 -29.10 -8.49
CA THR A 196 15.31 -29.66 -7.13
C THR A 196 14.49 -30.94 -6.95
N PHE A 197 13.27 -31.01 -7.50
CA PHE A 197 12.32 -32.10 -7.25
C PHE A 197 12.02 -32.97 -8.49
N GLY A 198 12.61 -32.66 -9.64
CA GLY A 198 12.52 -33.43 -10.88
C GLY A 198 11.17 -33.28 -11.61
N SER A 199 10.07 -33.75 -11.02
CA SER A 199 8.73 -33.74 -11.61
C SER A 199 7.77 -32.83 -10.86
N VAL A 200 7.45 -31.69 -11.47
CA VAL A 200 6.47 -30.71 -10.97
C VAL A 200 5.06 -31.31 -10.99
N THR A 201 4.75 -32.19 -11.95
CA THR A 201 3.41 -32.77 -12.10
C THR A 201 3.15 -33.91 -11.13
N GLU A 202 4.16 -34.69 -10.75
CA GLU A 202 4.03 -35.75 -9.74
C GLU A 202 3.91 -35.17 -8.33
N THR A 203 4.70 -34.12 -8.04
CA THR A 203 4.55 -33.35 -6.81
C THR A 203 3.20 -32.65 -6.76
N LEU A 204 2.76 -31.94 -7.81
CA LEU A 204 1.43 -31.32 -7.86
C LEU A 204 0.27 -32.33 -7.80
N LYS A 205 0.44 -33.55 -8.32
CA LYS A 205 -0.55 -34.63 -8.19
C LYS A 205 -0.57 -35.22 -6.78
N ALA A 206 0.58 -35.37 -6.12
CA ALA A 206 0.65 -35.68 -4.70
C ALA A 206 0.02 -34.57 -3.84
N LEU A 207 0.14 -33.31 -4.26
CA LEU A 207 -0.44 -32.12 -3.62
C LEU A 207 -1.95 -31.92 -3.88
N ASN A 208 -2.53 -32.60 -4.87
CA ASN A 208 -3.97 -32.54 -5.19
C ASN A 208 -4.82 -33.52 -4.35
N ALA A 209 -4.19 -34.39 -3.56
CA ALA A 209 -4.89 -35.22 -2.58
C ALA A 209 -5.09 -34.42 -1.28
N GLY A 210 -6.11 -33.57 -1.28
CA GLY A 210 -6.79 -33.05 -0.08
C GLY A 210 -5.90 -32.33 0.94
N ASP A 211 -5.95 -31.01 0.91
CA ASP A 211 -5.37 -30.08 1.87
C ASP A 211 -3.87 -29.81 1.72
N PHE A 212 -3.57 -28.61 1.22
CA PHE A 212 -2.33 -27.90 1.52
C PHE A 212 -2.33 -27.48 2.99
N VAL A 213 -2.29 -28.47 3.89
CA VAL A 213 -1.60 -28.27 5.16
C VAL A 213 -0.13 -28.29 4.78
N TRP A 214 0.65 -27.32 5.26
CA TRP A 214 2.11 -27.41 5.27
C TRP A 214 2.47 -28.59 6.17
N ASP A 215 2.26 -29.80 5.67
CA ASP A 215 2.39 -31.01 6.45
C ASP A 215 3.87 -31.29 6.66
N GLU A 216 4.21 -31.50 7.92
CA GLU A 216 5.57 -31.56 8.47
C GLU A 216 6.34 -32.79 7.94
N ASN A 217 5.65 -33.63 7.18
CA ASN A 217 6.12 -34.88 6.60
C ASN A 217 6.81 -34.70 5.23
N ILE A 218 6.54 -33.61 4.50
CA ILE A 218 7.08 -33.39 3.14
C ILE A 218 8.20 -32.34 3.13
N PHE A 219 8.11 -31.33 4.00
CA PHE A 219 9.13 -30.31 4.16
C PHE A 219 9.58 -30.27 5.62
N PRO A 220 10.89 -30.28 5.91
CA PRO A 220 11.38 -30.09 7.28
C PRO A 220 10.76 -28.84 7.88
N LYS A 221 10.20 -28.91 9.10
CA LYS A 221 9.64 -27.74 9.80
C LYS A 221 10.60 -26.54 9.82
N ALA A 222 11.90 -26.81 9.84
CA ALA A 222 12.94 -25.79 9.73
C ALA A 222 12.88 -25.03 8.40
N LEU A 223 12.66 -25.69 7.27
CA LEU A 223 12.57 -25.06 5.94
C LEU A 223 11.28 -24.24 5.80
N THR A 224 10.14 -24.72 6.31
CA THR A 224 8.87 -23.99 6.20
C THR A 224 8.83 -22.74 7.08
N GLU A 225 9.32 -22.82 8.32
CA GLU A 225 9.41 -21.67 9.22
C GLU A 225 10.48 -20.67 8.75
N THR A 226 11.66 -21.15 8.30
CA THR A 226 12.69 -20.24 7.76
C THR A 226 12.24 -19.54 6.49
N TRP A 227 11.52 -20.22 5.60
CA TRP A 227 10.96 -19.63 4.38
C TRP A 227 9.92 -18.55 4.69
N LYS A 228 9.04 -18.83 5.66
CA LYS A 228 8.03 -17.86 6.14
C LYS A 228 8.68 -16.62 6.76
N ILE A 229 9.72 -16.81 7.58
CA ILE A 229 10.49 -15.72 8.17
C ILE A 229 11.20 -14.91 7.09
N PHE A 230 11.86 -15.58 6.14
CA PHE A 230 12.54 -14.95 5.02
C PHE A 230 11.60 -14.07 4.19
N TRP A 231 10.42 -14.59 3.82
CA TRP A 231 9.44 -13.83 3.06
C TRP A 231 8.90 -12.62 3.82
N SER A 232 8.66 -12.79 5.13
CA SER A 232 8.23 -11.70 6.01
C SER A 232 9.28 -10.59 6.06
N ILE A 233 10.54 -10.93 6.36
CA ILE A 233 11.64 -9.96 6.45
C ILE A 233 11.87 -9.27 5.10
N SER A 234 11.92 -10.04 4.00
CA SER A 234 12.09 -9.52 2.65
C SER A 234 10.99 -8.53 2.27
N GLY A 235 9.73 -8.85 2.60
CA GLY A 235 8.59 -7.96 2.37
C GLY A 235 8.72 -6.62 3.10
N TYR A 236 9.15 -6.63 4.37
CA TYR A 236 9.36 -5.38 5.12
C TYR A 236 10.58 -4.59 4.64
N LEU A 237 11.66 -5.24 4.20
CA LEU A 237 12.84 -4.59 3.62
C LEU A 237 12.57 -3.99 2.23
N PHE A 238 11.59 -4.52 1.50
CA PHE A 238 11.21 -3.99 0.20
C PHE A 238 10.65 -2.56 0.28
N ILE A 239 9.99 -2.22 1.39
CA ILE A 239 9.42 -0.88 1.62
C ILE A 239 10.52 0.21 1.63
N PRO A 240 11.54 0.19 2.52
CA PRO A 240 12.60 1.19 2.52
C PRO A 240 13.40 1.15 1.22
N PHE A 241 13.58 -0.02 0.60
CA PHE A 241 14.22 -0.13 -0.72
C PHE A 241 13.51 0.73 -1.78
N CYS A 242 12.18 0.61 -1.92
CA CYS A 242 11.42 1.42 -2.87
C CYS A 242 11.52 2.92 -2.60
N TRP A 243 11.57 3.34 -1.33
CA TRP A 243 11.73 4.75 -0.97
C TRP A 243 13.14 5.28 -1.27
N ILE A 244 14.18 4.47 -1.03
CA ILE A 244 15.56 4.82 -1.37
C ILE A 244 15.74 4.96 -2.89
N VAL A 245 15.19 4.03 -3.68
CA VAL A 245 15.22 4.12 -5.15
C VAL A 245 14.47 5.36 -5.63
N SER A 246 13.33 5.69 -5.00
CA SER A 246 12.58 6.91 -5.31
C SER A 246 13.40 8.18 -5.05
N TYR A 247 14.20 8.20 -3.97
CA TYR A 247 15.12 9.30 -3.67
C TYR A 247 16.19 9.47 -4.76
N PHE A 248 16.90 8.40 -5.13
CA PHE A 248 17.92 8.48 -6.19
C PHE A 248 17.31 8.92 -7.52
N ARG A 249 16.12 8.40 -7.85
CA ARG A 249 15.43 8.78 -9.08
C ARG A 249 15.02 10.26 -9.11
N LEU A 250 14.69 10.84 -7.95
CA LEU A 250 14.43 12.27 -7.83
C LEU A 250 15.71 13.09 -8.04
N THR A 251 16.84 12.65 -7.48
CA THR A 251 18.12 13.34 -7.68
C THR A 251 18.57 13.32 -9.14
N GLU A 252 18.34 12.24 -9.89
CA GLU A 252 18.66 12.17 -11.32
C GLU A 252 17.83 13.13 -12.20
N LYS A 253 16.64 13.54 -11.73
CA LYS A 253 15.77 14.47 -12.48
C LYS A 253 16.14 15.93 -12.27
N GLU A 254 16.90 16.24 -11.22
CA GLU A 254 17.40 17.57 -10.94
C GLU A 254 18.71 17.77 -11.71
N ILE A 255 18.60 18.19 -12.98
CA ILE A 255 19.74 18.62 -13.81
C ILE A 255 19.83 20.15 -13.75
#